data_AF-A0A1N7M6X1-F1
#
_entry.id   AF-A0A1N7M6X1-F1
#
_cell.length_a   1.000
_cell.length_b   1.000
_cell.length_c   1.000
_cell.angle_alpha   90.00
_cell.angle_beta   90.00
_cell.angle_gamma   90.00
#
_symmetry.space_group_name_H-M   'P 1'
#
loop_
_entity.id
_entity.type
_entity.pdbx_description
1 polymer ?
#
loop_
_entity_poly.entity_id
_entity_poly.type
_entity_poly.pdbx_seq_one_letter_code
_entity_poly.pdbx_strand_id
1 'polypeptide(L)'
;MDRTLLRQSLEKYRTPFEEESAFAPEFIALTFEEDAFLRSRLSGHFTASAWVVNKRRTHTLLTLHRKLNRWLQLGGHADGEENLLEVAMKEAQEESGLTSLRFVGNGIFDIDKHIIPQKGDVPEHYHYDVRYLIEAELNEPLTLSNESMDLAWVPFDTVEDVVGYNPSILRMLEKTSRSEYVI
;
A
#
# COMPACT_ATOMS: atom_id res chain seq x y z
N MET A 1 -7.16 -12.82 6.92
CA MET A 1 -6.03 -12.78 7.87
C MET A 1 -6.51 -12.02 9.09
N ASP A 2 -6.44 -12.59 10.30
CA ASP A 2 -6.76 -11.83 11.52
C ASP A 2 -5.51 -11.15 12.10
N ARG A 3 -5.64 -10.33 13.14
CA ARG A 3 -4.50 -9.64 13.77
C ARG A 3 -3.39 -10.57 14.24
N THR A 4 -3.71 -11.81 14.60
CA THR A 4 -2.72 -12.80 15.08
C THR A 4 -1.86 -13.27 13.91
N LEU A 5 -2.50 -13.58 12.78
CA LEU A 5 -1.79 -13.94 11.54
C LEU A 5 -1.00 -12.76 10.96
N LEU A 6 -1.51 -11.52 11.08
CA LEU A 6 -0.76 -10.31 10.72
C LEU A 6 0.53 -10.21 11.54
N ARG A 7 0.45 -10.38 12.86
CA ARG A 7 1.61 -10.36 13.75
C ARG A 7 2.64 -11.42 13.38
N GLN A 8 2.21 -12.66 13.17
CA GLN A 8 3.11 -13.74 12.74
C GLN A 8 3.79 -13.45 11.40
N SER A 9 3.06 -12.83 10.47
CA SER A 9 3.62 -12.38 9.19
C SER A 9 4.68 -11.30 9.40
N LEU A 10 4.42 -10.31 10.25
CA LEU A 10 5.37 -9.23 10.58
C LEU A 10 6.61 -9.75 11.33
N GLU A 11 6.47 -10.68 12.27
CA GLU A 11 7.61 -11.30 12.98
C GLU A 11 8.56 -12.07 12.03
N LYS A 12 8.01 -12.63 10.95
CA LYS A 12 8.76 -13.33 9.90
C LYS A 12 9.17 -12.41 8.75
N TYR A 13 8.68 -11.18 8.71
CA TYR A 13 8.95 -10.23 7.64
C TYR A 13 10.43 -9.88 7.60
N ARG A 14 11.05 -9.99 6.43
CA ARG A 14 12.47 -9.68 6.21
C ARG A 14 12.57 -8.86 4.93
N THR A 15 13.46 -7.87 4.97
CA THR A 15 13.71 -6.96 3.86
C THR A 15 15.18 -6.55 3.87
N PRO A 16 15.82 -6.38 2.69
CA PRO A 16 17.18 -5.84 2.62
C PRO A 16 17.22 -4.32 2.80
N PHE A 17 16.07 -3.65 2.86
CA PHE A 17 15.98 -2.19 2.98
C PHE A 17 16.00 -1.76 4.44
N GLU A 18 17.05 -1.04 4.86
CA GLU A 18 17.29 -0.66 6.25
C GLU A 18 16.15 0.18 6.85
N GLU A 19 15.66 1.18 6.12
CA GLU A 19 14.54 2.04 6.54
C GLU A 19 13.28 1.22 6.82
N GLU A 20 12.92 0.32 5.90
CA GLU A 20 11.76 -0.55 6.06
C GLU A 20 11.93 -1.54 7.23
N SER A 21 13.12 -2.14 7.35
CA SER A 21 13.44 -3.06 8.44
C SER A 21 13.28 -2.41 9.81
N ALA A 22 13.63 -1.11 9.92
CA ALA A 22 13.50 -0.33 11.14
C ALA A 22 12.04 -0.14 11.58
N PHE A 23 11.05 -0.23 10.68
CA PHE A 23 9.63 -0.10 11.02
C PHE A 23 9.04 -1.35 11.67
N ALA A 24 9.57 -2.54 11.36
CA ALA A 24 8.96 -3.82 11.74
C ALA A 24 8.64 -3.96 13.24
N PRO A 25 9.52 -3.56 14.20
CA PRO A 25 9.21 -3.66 15.62
C PRO A 25 7.96 -2.86 16.04
N GLU A 26 7.76 -1.68 15.46
CA GLU A 26 6.60 -0.86 15.77
C GLU A 26 5.31 -1.42 15.18
N PHE A 27 5.37 -1.96 13.95
CA PHE A 27 4.24 -2.66 13.35
C PHE A 27 3.81 -3.86 14.21
N ILE A 28 4.78 -4.66 14.68
CA ILE A 28 4.52 -5.81 15.58
C ILE A 28 3.86 -5.32 16.87
N ALA A 29 4.41 -4.28 17.50
CA ALA A 29 3.85 -3.71 18.74
C ALA A 29 2.41 -3.23 18.55
N LEU A 30 2.11 -2.56 17.43
CA LEU A 30 0.77 -2.06 17.14
C LEU A 30 -0.28 -3.18 17.03
N THR A 31 0.11 -4.40 16.62
CA THR A 31 -0.84 -5.54 16.57
C THR A 31 -1.43 -5.94 17.93
N PHE A 32 -0.83 -5.48 19.04
CA PHE A 32 -1.33 -5.72 20.40
C PHE A 32 -2.36 -4.70 20.87
N GLU A 33 -2.52 -3.58 20.15
CA GLU A 33 -3.42 -2.48 20.52
C GLU A 33 -4.83 -2.74 19.99
N GLU A 34 -5.85 -2.81 20.85
CA GLU A 34 -7.21 -3.22 20.46
C GLU A 34 -7.81 -2.36 19.34
N ASP A 35 -7.51 -1.06 19.34
CA ASP A 35 -8.02 -0.04 18.39
C ASP A 35 -7.09 0.20 17.19
N ALA A 36 -6.07 -0.63 16.99
CA ALA A 36 -5.05 -0.48 15.94
C ALA A 36 -5.58 -0.33 14.50
N PHE A 37 -6.79 -0.83 14.23
CA PHE A 37 -7.40 -0.84 12.90
C PHE A 37 -8.47 0.26 12.73
N LEU A 38 -8.67 1.10 13.76
CA LEU A 38 -9.68 2.15 13.76
C LEU A 38 -9.03 3.51 13.53
N ARG A 39 -9.51 4.24 12.51
CA ARG A 39 -9.02 5.60 12.22
C ARG A 39 -9.25 6.61 13.36
N SER A 40 -10.09 6.29 14.33
CA SER A 40 -10.27 7.09 15.56
C SER A 40 -9.05 7.04 16.47
N ARG A 41 -8.12 6.10 16.29
CA ARG A 41 -6.85 6.02 17.01
C ARG A 41 -5.86 7.04 16.45
N LEU A 42 -5.76 8.18 17.14
CA LEU A 42 -4.92 9.31 16.72
C LEU A 42 -3.43 9.14 17.08
N SER A 43 -3.06 8.14 17.88
CA SER A 43 -1.66 7.75 18.08
C SER A 43 -1.08 6.96 16.88
N GLY A 44 -1.92 6.66 15.90
CA GLY A 44 -1.59 6.00 14.64
C GLY A 44 -2.31 4.67 14.46
N HIS A 45 -2.53 4.22 13.23
CA HIS A 45 -3.33 3.02 12.97
C HIS A 45 -2.92 2.35 11.66
N PHE A 46 -3.34 1.10 11.49
CA PHE A 46 -3.09 0.34 10.27
C PHE A 46 -3.88 0.89 9.09
N THR A 47 -3.19 1.01 7.97
CA THR A 47 -3.76 1.15 6.63
C THR A 47 -3.29 -0.02 5.77
N ALA A 48 -3.93 -0.20 4.63
CA ALA A 48 -3.48 -1.19 3.67
C ALA A 48 -3.46 -0.63 2.26
N SER A 49 -2.41 -0.97 1.52
CA SER A 49 -2.20 -0.49 0.16
C SER A 49 -1.95 -1.61 -0.83
N ALA A 50 -2.38 -1.39 -2.06
CA ALA A 50 -2.20 -2.27 -3.20
C ALA A 50 -1.13 -1.72 -4.14
N TRP A 51 0.01 -2.40 -4.21
CA TRP A 51 0.98 -2.18 -5.28
C TRP A 51 0.55 -3.02 -6.49
N VAL A 52 -0.24 -2.41 -7.37
CA VAL A 52 -0.84 -3.08 -8.53
C VAL A 52 0.09 -3.01 -9.72
N VAL A 53 0.49 -4.16 -10.25
CA VAL A 53 1.39 -4.29 -11.39
C VAL A 53 0.77 -5.12 -12.50
N ASN A 54 1.21 -4.93 -13.74
CA ASN A 54 0.78 -5.84 -14.79
C ASN A 54 1.54 -7.18 -14.72
N LYS A 55 0.96 -8.23 -15.33
CA LYS A 55 1.58 -9.59 -15.39
C LYS A 55 3.02 -9.59 -15.91
N ARG A 56 3.33 -8.71 -16.86
CA ARG A 56 4.68 -8.61 -17.46
C ARG A 56 5.69 -7.85 -16.61
N ARG A 57 5.30 -7.27 -15.47
CA ARG A 57 6.16 -6.45 -14.59
C ARG A 57 6.86 -5.33 -15.36
N THR A 58 6.04 -4.57 -16.08
CA THR A 58 6.48 -3.43 -16.91
C THR A 58 5.78 -2.14 -16.53
N HIS A 59 4.61 -2.24 -15.89
CA HIS A 59 3.79 -1.09 -15.50
C HIS A 59 3.25 -1.31 -14.08
N THR A 60 3.11 -0.21 -13.35
CA THR A 60 2.41 -0.13 -12.06
C THR A 60 1.24 0.83 -12.21
N LEU A 61 0.14 0.59 -11.51
CA LEU A 61 -1.01 1.49 -11.50
C LEU A 61 -0.84 2.50 -10.37
N LEU A 62 -0.87 3.79 -10.71
CA LEU A 62 -0.80 4.88 -9.75
C LEU A 62 -2.02 5.79 -9.88
N THR A 63 -2.44 6.37 -8.76
CA THR A 63 -3.50 7.37 -8.66
C THR A 63 -2.89 8.73 -8.38
N LEU A 64 -3.31 9.76 -9.12
CA LEU A 64 -2.99 11.15 -8.80
C LEU A 64 -3.98 11.62 -7.73
N HIS A 65 -3.56 11.55 -6.47
CA HIS A 65 -4.44 11.76 -5.33
C HIS A 65 -4.87 13.23 -5.21
N ARG A 66 -6.18 13.49 -5.21
CA ARG A 66 -6.78 14.85 -5.24
C ARG A 66 -6.36 15.74 -4.09
N LYS A 67 -6.26 15.18 -2.88
CA LYS A 67 -5.97 15.98 -1.67
C LYS A 67 -4.46 16.26 -1.53
N LEU A 68 -3.62 15.33 -1.99
CA LEU A 68 -2.17 15.40 -1.81
C LEU A 68 -1.44 15.95 -3.03
N ASN A 69 -2.10 15.97 -4.19
CA ASN A 69 -1.52 16.33 -5.48
C ASN A 69 -0.22 15.56 -5.77
N ARG A 70 -0.24 14.26 -5.53
CA ARG A 70 0.88 13.32 -5.67
C ARG A 70 0.38 12.02 -6.31
N TRP A 71 1.23 11.42 -7.12
CA TRP A 71 1.03 10.05 -7.61
C TRP A 71 1.40 9.04 -6.52
N LEU A 72 0.47 8.14 -6.22
CA LEU A 72 0.58 7.15 -5.15
C LEU A 72 0.02 5.80 -5.61
N GLN A 73 0.38 4.74 -4.89
CA GLN A 73 -0.33 3.46 -4.96
C GLN A 73 -1.77 3.60 -4.41
N LEU A 74 -2.64 2.65 -4.75
CA LEU A 74 -4.02 2.58 -4.23
C LEU A 74 -4.00 2.06 -2.79
N GLY A 75 -4.95 2.47 -1.95
CA GLY A 75 -4.99 2.05 -0.56
C GLY A 75 -5.77 2.98 0.36
N GLY A 76 -6.06 2.48 1.56
CA GLY A 76 -6.96 3.16 2.47
C GLY A 76 -6.93 2.65 3.90
N HIS A 77 -7.87 3.16 4.69
CA HIS A 77 -8.00 2.83 6.10
C HIS A 77 -8.60 1.43 6.29
N ALA A 78 -8.16 0.73 7.34
CA ALA A 78 -8.71 -0.57 7.68
C ALA A 78 -10.15 -0.50 8.23
N ASP A 79 -10.50 0.58 8.93
CA ASP A 79 -11.86 0.83 9.47
C ASP A 79 -12.46 -0.34 10.27
N GLY A 80 -11.61 -1.02 11.05
CA GLY A 80 -11.98 -2.15 11.89
C GLY A 80 -11.84 -3.52 11.22
N GLU A 81 -11.53 -3.57 9.92
CA GLU A 81 -11.16 -4.81 9.24
C GLU A 81 -9.72 -5.21 9.60
N GLU A 82 -9.56 -6.36 10.25
CA GLU A 82 -8.22 -6.86 10.62
C GLU A 82 -7.50 -7.51 9.43
N ASN A 83 -8.25 -7.91 8.39
CA ASN A 83 -7.72 -8.49 7.17
C ASN A 83 -7.23 -7.43 6.19
N LEU A 84 -6.02 -6.92 6.44
CA LEU A 84 -5.41 -5.87 5.61
C LEU A 84 -5.24 -6.25 4.13
N LEU A 85 -5.15 -7.54 3.77
CA LEU A 85 -5.17 -7.94 2.37
C LEU A 85 -6.54 -7.70 1.73
N GLU A 86 -7.63 -7.97 2.44
CA GLU A 86 -8.98 -7.67 1.94
C GLU A 86 -9.21 -6.17 1.82
N VAL A 87 -8.69 -5.39 2.78
CA VAL A 87 -8.69 -3.92 2.69
C VAL A 87 -7.97 -3.46 1.42
N ALA A 88 -6.73 -3.89 1.20
CA ALA A 88 -5.97 -3.50 0.00
C ALA A 88 -6.64 -3.93 -1.31
N MET A 89 -7.19 -5.14 -1.37
CA MET A 89 -7.91 -5.64 -2.56
C MET A 89 -9.18 -4.84 -2.83
N LYS A 90 -9.92 -4.48 -1.77
CA LYS A 90 -11.15 -3.69 -1.87
C LYS A 90 -10.85 -2.27 -2.33
N GLU A 91 -9.87 -1.60 -1.72
CA GLU A 91 -9.45 -0.25 -2.13
C GLU A 91 -8.95 -0.25 -3.57
N ALA A 92 -8.15 -1.25 -3.96
CA ALA A 92 -7.73 -1.40 -5.35
C ALA A 92 -8.93 -1.50 -6.31
N GLN A 93 -9.95 -2.27 -5.97
CA GLN A 93 -11.16 -2.40 -6.78
C GLN A 93 -11.98 -1.11 -6.82
N GLU A 94 -12.23 -0.48 -5.67
CA GLU A 94 -13.06 0.72 -5.55
C GLU A 94 -12.39 1.93 -6.21
N GLU A 95 -11.08 2.08 -6.06
CA GLU A 95 -10.34 3.21 -6.60
C GLU A 95 -10.02 3.11 -8.09
N SER A 96 -10.02 1.90 -8.67
CA SER A 96 -9.65 1.68 -10.07
C SER A 96 -10.75 1.12 -10.96
N GLY A 97 -11.78 0.50 -10.39
CA GLY A 97 -12.79 -0.25 -11.12
C GLY A 97 -12.31 -1.57 -11.71
N LEU A 98 -11.08 -1.99 -11.43
CA LEU A 98 -10.53 -3.24 -11.95
C LEU A 98 -11.20 -4.48 -11.33
N THR A 99 -11.43 -5.49 -12.16
CA THR A 99 -12.04 -6.78 -11.82
C THR A 99 -11.08 -7.95 -12.00
N SER A 100 -9.98 -7.76 -12.74
CA SER A 100 -8.92 -8.76 -12.92
C SER A 100 -7.92 -8.85 -11.76
N LEU A 101 -8.14 -8.10 -10.68
CA LEU A 101 -7.25 -8.01 -9.53
C LEU A 101 -6.97 -9.40 -8.93
N ARG A 102 -5.69 -9.72 -8.79
CA ARG A 102 -5.21 -10.99 -8.22
C ARG A 102 -4.07 -10.73 -7.27
N PHE A 103 -4.18 -11.20 -6.03
CA PHE A 103 -3.04 -11.24 -5.13
C PHE A 103 -2.01 -12.26 -5.61
N VAL A 104 -0.72 -11.87 -5.65
CA VAL A 104 0.36 -12.70 -6.21
C VAL A 104 1.59 -12.85 -5.31
N GLY A 105 1.55 -12.26 -4.11
CA GLY A 105 2.63 -12.38 -3.13
C GLY A 105 2.49 -13.59 -2.21
N ASN A 106 3.55 -13.87 -1.45
CA ASN A 106 3.55 -14.86 -0.35
C ASN A 106 3.17 -14.25 1.02
N GLY A 107 2.63 -13.03 1.02
CA GLY A 107 2.26 -12.29 2.23
C GLY A 107 2.45 -10.79 2.05
N ILE A 108 2.91 -10.13 3.11
CA ILE A 108 3.28 -8.71 3.11
C ILE A 108 4.39 -8.49 2.09
N PHE A 109 4.16 -7.60 1.13
CA PHE A 109 5.18 -7.20 0.15
C PHE A 109 6.06 -6.09 0.72
N ASP A 110 5.43 -5.16 1.43
CA ASP A 110 6.04 -3.92 1.87
C ASP A 110 5.42 -3.42 3.17
N ILE A 111 6.19 -2.72 3.99
CA ILE A 111 5.66 -1.91 5.09
C ILE A 111 6.22 -0.50 5.04
N ASP A 112 5.41 0.47 5.48
CA ASP A 112 5.81 1.86 5.49
C ASP A 112 5.11 2.63 6.61
N LYS A 113 5.88 3.40 7.37
CA LYS A 113 5.37 4.29 8.41
C LYS A 113 5.51 5.72 7.95
N HIS A 114 4.40 6.44 7.79
CA HIS A 114 4.42 7.83 7.35
C HIS A 114 3.44 8.69 8.15
N ILE A 115 3.74 9.99 8.19
CA ILE A 115 2.93 10.99 8.87
C ILE A 115 1.83 11.47 7.94
N ILE A 116 0.60 11.51 8.46
CA ILE A 116 -0.50 12.25 7.86
C ILE A 116 -0.59 13.62 8.53
N PRO A 117 -0.46 14.72 7.78
CA PRO A 117 -0.51 16.06 8.35
C PRO A 117 -1.89 16.34 8.93
N GLN A 118 -1.94 17.21 9.94
CA GLN A 118 -3.19 17.68 10.53
C GLN A 118 -4.15 18.18 9.44
N LYS A 119 -5.42 17.78 9.55
CA LYS A 119 -6.48 18.20 8.64
C LYS A 119 -7.77 18.51 9.41
N GLY A 120 -8.13 19.78 9.45
CA GLY A 120 -9.26 20.24 10.27
C GLY A 120 -9.04 19.88 11.73
N ASP A 121 -9.99 19.16 12.31
CA ASP A 121 -9.96 18.71 13.71
C ASP A 121 -9.21 17.39 13.92
N VAL A 122 -8.75 16.73 12.84
CA VAL A 122 -7.96 15.51 12.93
C VAL A 122 -6.48 15.90 13.07
N PRO A 123 -5.84 15.65 14.23
CA PRO A 123 -4.44 15.99 14.42
C PRO A 123 -3.52 15.16 13.51
N GLU A 124 -2.28 15.63 13.41
CA GLU A 124 -1.21 14.84 12.81
C GLU A 124 -1.08 13.49 13.51
N HIS A 125 -0.94 12.42 12.73
CA HIS A 125 -0.82 11.05 13.24
C HIS A 125 -0.08 10.15 12.24
N TYR A 126 0.33 8.96 12.69
CA TYR A 126 1.01 8.00 11.84
C TYR A 126 0.03 7.03 11.16
N HIS A 127 0.29 6.75 9.89
CA HIS A 127 -0.21 5.55 9.24
C HIS A 127 0.85 4.46 9.28
N TYR A 128 0.41 3.26 9.63
CA TYR A 128 1.20 2.02 9.58
C TYR A 128 0.69 1.22 8.38
N ASP A 129 1.28 1.46 7.22
CA ASP A 129 0.78 0.95 5.95
C ASP A 129 1.37 -0.42 5.62
N VAL A 130 0.50 -1.43 5.52
CA VAL A 130 0.88 -2.79 5.10
C VAL A 130 0.49 -2.96 3.64
N ARG A 131 1.47 -3.25 2.78
CA ARG A 131 1.24 -3.24 1.33
C ARG A 131 1.42 -4.62 0.71
N TYR A 132 0.61 -4.87 -0.31
CA TYR A 132 0.50 -6.15 -0.99
C TYR A 132 0.77 -6.01 -2.48
N LEU A 133 1.47 -6.99 -3.04
CA LEU A 133 1.69 -7.09 -4.47
C LEU A 133 0.46 -7.71 -5.13
N ILE A 134 -0.18 -6.95 -6.01
CA ILE A 134 -1.40 -7.32 -6.70
C ILE A 134 -1.16 -7.22 -8.21
N GLU A 135 -1.74 -8.13 -8.97
CA GLU A 135 -1.74 -8.11 -10.42
C GLU A 135 -3.09 -7.68 -10.98
N ALA A 136 -3.05 -7.00 -12.12
CA ALA A 136 -4.21 -6.79 -12.97
C ALA A 136 -3.84 -6.80 -14.46
N GLU A 137 -4.86 -6.90 -15.32
CA GLU A 137 -4.70 -6.78 -16.76
C GLU A 137 -4.48 -5.32 -17.17
N LEU A 138 -3.43 -5.09 -17.97
CA LEU A 138 -3.03 -3.75 -18.40
C LEU A 138 -4.09 -3.06 -19.28
N ASN A 139 -4.87 -3.85 -20.03
CA ASN A 139 -5.85 -3.38 -21.00
C ASN A 139 -7.28 -3.29 -20.42
N GLU A 140 -7.45 -3.55 -19.12
CA GLU A 140 -8.74 -3.36 -18.47
C GLU A 140 -9.02 -1.85 -18.29
N PRO A 141 -10.25 -1.37 -18.59
CA PRO A 141 -10.59 0.03 -18.42
C PRO A 141 -10.48 0.49 -16.97
N LEU A 142 -9.92 1.69 -16.78
CA LEU A 142 -9.78 2.32 -15.47
C LEU A 142 -10.96 3.26 -15.19
N THR A 143 -11.42 3.28 -13.95
CA THR A 143 -12.46 4.17 -13.45
C THR A 143 -11.89 5.07 -12.38
N LEU A 144 -12.07 6.39 -12.51
CA LEU A 144 -11.64 7.34 -11.48
C LEU A 144 -12.60 7.32 -10.29
N SER A 145 -12.03 7.34 -9.09
CA SER A 145 -12.78 7.56 -7.86
C SER A 145 -12.90 9.06 -7.52
N ASN A 146 -13.70 9.37 -6.50
CA ASN A 146 -13.77 10.72 -5.92
C ASN A 146 -12.49 11.12 -5.16
N GLU A 147 -11.55 10.20 -4.95
CA GLU A 147 -10.24 10.42 -4.33
C GLU A 147 -9.19 10.80 -5.40
N SER A 148 -9.39 10.39 -6.66
CA SER A 148 -8.42 10.51 -7.76
C SER A 148 -8.70 11.69 -8.70
N MET A 149 -7.68 12.47 -9.06
CA MET A 149 -7.72 13.41 -10.19
C MET A 149 -7.37 12.72 -11.51
N ASP A 150 -6.51 11.71 -11.44
CA ASP A 150 -6.09 10.88 -12.55
C ASP A 150 -5.71 9.48 -12.04
N LEU A 151 -5.67 8.50 -12.94
CA LEU A 151 -5.35 7.11 -12.64
C LEU A 151 -4.72 6.51 -13.88
N ALA A 152 -3.47 6.06 -13.77
CA ALA A 152 -2.68 5.69 -14.93
C ALA A 152 -1.79 4.48 -14.66
N TRP A 153 -1.69 3.62 -15.67
CA TRP A 153 -0.61 2.65 -15.77
C TRP A 153 0.68 3.37 -16.15
N VAL A 154 1.63 3.40 -15.22
CA VAL A 154 2.92 4.06 -15.38
C VAL A 154 3.99 3.01 -15.70
N PRO A 155 4.69 3.13 -16.84
CA PRO A 155 5.84 2.30 -17.17
C PRO A 155 6.92 2.39 -16.10
N PHE A 156 7.50 1.27 -15.70
CA PHE A 156 8.50 1.18 -14.62
C PHE A 156 9.71 2.12 -14.83
N ASP A 157 10.16 2.29 -16.06
CA ASP A 157 11.27 3.16 -16.45
C ASP A 157 10.93 4.66 -16.37
N THR A 158 9.66 5.02 -16.17
CA THR A 158 9.19 6.41 -16.04
C THR A 158 8.61 6.71 -14.66
N VAL A 159 8.54 5.74 -13.76
CA VAL A 159 7.93 5.91 -12.42
C VAL A 159 8.61 7.04 -11.65
N GLU A 160 9.95 7.10 -11.64
CA GLU A 160 10.70 8.15 -10.94
C GLU A 160 10.39 9.55 -11.49
N ASP A 161 10.21 9.69 -12.81
CA ASP A 161 9.83 10.96 -13.43
C ASP A 161 8.41 11.41 -13.02
N VAL A 162 7.50 10.45 -12.84
CA VAL A 162 6.09 10.69 -12.49
C VAL A 162 5.93 11.02 -10.99
N VAL A 163 6.60 10.29 -10.11
CA VAL A 163 6.43 10.44 -8.65
C VAL A 163 7.46 11.38 -8.02
N GLY A 164 8.50 11.75 -8.77
CA GLY A 164 9.69 12.44 -8.26
C GLY A 164 10.48 11.56 -7.30
N TYR A 165 11.33 12.18 -6.47
CA TYR A 165 12.05 11.45 -5.43
C TYR A 165 11.09 11.02 -4.31
N ASN A 166 10.62 9.78 -4.38
CA ASN A 166 9.78 9.13 -3.38
C ASN A 166 10.38 7.76 -3.01
N PRO A 167 11.23 7.68 -1.97
CA PRO A 167 11.89 6.44 -1.57
C PRO A 167 10.93 5.28 -1.32
N SER A 168 9.74 5.56 -0.82
CA SER A 168 8.71 4.56 -0.51
C SER A 168 8.20 3.87 -1.77
N ILE A 169 7.88 4.62 -2.83
CA ILE A 169 7.44 4.07 -4.12
C ILE A 169 8.61 3.43 -4.88
N LEU A 170 9.78 4.09 -4.90
CA LEU A 170 10.96 3.58 -5.60
C LEU A 170 11.45 2.25 -5.00
N ARG A 171 11.29 2.05 -3.69
CA ARG A 171 11.56 0.78 -3.01
C ARG A 171 10.62 -0.34 -3.45
N MET A 172 9.32 -0.06 -3.57
CA MET A 172 8.35 -1.03 -4.11
C MET A 172 8.65 -1.38 -5.59
N LEU A 173 9.06 -0.39 -6.38
CA LEU A 173 9.49 -0.59 -7.76
C LEU A 173 10.75 -1.49 -7.83
N GLU A 174 11.76 -1.22 -7.00
CA GLU A 174 12.98 -2.02 -6.92
C GLU A 174 12.69 -3.46 -6.48
N LYS A 175 11.83 -3.65 -5.48
CA LYS A 175 11.40 -5.00 -5.06
C LYS A 175 10.74 -5.76 -6.21
N THR A 176 9.93 -5.07 -7.00
CA THR A 176 9.20 -5.70 -8.12
C THR A 176 10.14 -6.15 -9.24
N SER A 177 11.26 -5.45 -9.45
CA SER A 177 12.22 -5.77 -10.51
C SER A 177 13.21 -6.88 -10.13
N ARG A 178 13.31 -7.24 -8.84
CA ARG A 178 14.15 -8.35 -8.36
C ARG A 178 13.42 -9.68 -8.48
N SER A 179 14.06 -10.67 -9.12
CA SER A 179 13.51 -12.00 -9.39
C SER A 179 13.05 -12.77 -8.15
N GLU A 180 13.51 -12.40 -6.96
CA GLU A 180 13.12 -13.01 -5.68
C GLU A 180 11.67 -12.68 -5.24
N TYR A 181 11.02 -11.72 -5.91
CA TYR A 181 9.60 -11.37 -5.74
C TYR A 181 8.76 -11.62 -7.00
N VAL A 182 9.38 -12.18 -8.04
CA VAL A 182 8.73 -12.57 -9.31
C VAL A 182 8.48 -14.08 -9.23
N ILE A 183 7.34 -14.47 -8.65
CA ILE A 183 6.89 -15.88 -8.62
C ILE A 183 6.12 -16.18 -9.90
#